data_AF-A0A345AHA0-F1
#
_entry.id   AF-A0A345AHA0-F1
#
_cell.length_a   1.000
_cell.length_b   1.000
_cell.length_c   1.000
_cell.angle_alpha   90.00
_cell.angle_beta   90.00
_cell.angle_gamma   90.00
#
_symmetry.space_group_name_H-M   'P 1'
#
loop_
_entity.id
_entity.type
_entity.pdbx_description
1 polymer ?
#
loop_
_entity_poly.entity_id
_entity_poly.type
_entity_poly.pdbx_seq_one_letter_code
_entity_poly.pdbx_strand_id
1 'polypeptide(L)'
;PGYVGYSEGGQLTEQVYKNPNSVILFDEIEKAYPDIYNIMLQILDEGRLTDSTGKLIDFTNTIILLTSNLGCPKNYDIYLKNKNYLSESDLKQIENNIKLNINNYFKPELINRLTNILIFNPL
;
A
#
# COMPACT_ATOMS: atom_id res chain seq x y z
N PRO A 1 -1.67 -12.46 -25.50
CA PRO A 1 -2.84 -13.35 -25.67
C PRO A 1 -2.77 -14.56 -24.72
N GLY A 2 -3.65 -14.63 -23.70
CA GLY A 2 -3.78 -15.85 -22.88
C GLY A 2 -3.83 -15.69 -21.35
N TYR A 3 -4.62 -14.76 -20.81
CA TYR A 3 -5.00 -14.78 -19.39
C TYR A 3 -6.53 -14.87 -19.26
N VAL A 4 -7.02 -15.68 -18.33
CA VAL A 4 -8.46 -15.72 -17.98
C VAL A 4 -8.83 -14.33 -17.44
N GLY A 5 -9.81 -13.66 -18.06
CA GLY A 5 -10.19 -12.26 -17.79
C GLY A 5 -9.79 -11.25 -18.88
N TYR A 6 -9.18 -11.69 -19.99
CA TYR A 6 -8.75 -10.81 -21.11
C TYR A 6 -9.89 -10.03 -21.78
N SER A 7 -11.15 -10.41 -21.57
CA SER A 7 -12.33 -9.85 -22.24
C SER A 7 -13.20 -8.97 -21.34
N GLU A 8 -13.02 -9.03 -20.03
CA GLU A 8 -13.71 -8.17 -19.07
C GLU A 8 -12.72 -7.08 -18.66
N GLY A 9 -13.14 -5.82 -18.68
CA GLY A 9 -12.32 -4.74 -18.12
C GLY A 9 -11.85 -5.12 -16.72
N GLY A 10 -10.65 -4.70 -16.34
CA GLY A 10 -10.08 -5.05 -15.03
C GLY A 10 -11.07 -4.73 -13.89
N GLN A 11 -11.17 -5.65 -12.91
CA GLN A 11 -12.10 -5.50 -11.79
C GLN A 11 -11.93 -4.15 -11.06
N LEU A 12 -10.69 -3.67 -10.97
CA LEU A 12 -10.37 -2.35 -10.44
C LEU A 12 -10.78 -1.22 -11.38
N THR A 13 -10.38 -1.31 -12.65
CA THR A 13 -10.55 -0.25 -13.65
C THR A 13 -12.02 0.02 -13.97
N GLU A 14 -12.86 -1.02 -14.03
CA GLU A 14 -14.29 -0.87 -14.23
C GLU A 14 -15.02 -0.25 -13.04
N GLN A 15 -14.60 -0.56 -11.80
CA GLN A 15 -15.21 0.02 -10.61
C GLN A 15 -14.91 1.52 -10.49
N VAL A 16 -13.66 1.91 -10.74
CA VAL A 16 -13.25 3.33 -10.73
C VAL A 16 -13.87 4.08 -11.90
N TYR A 17 -14.00 3.46 -13.08
CA TYR A 17 -14.69 4.08 -14.21
C TYR A 17 -16.16 4.41 -13.89
N LYS A 18 -16.86 3.49 -13.23
CA LYS A 18 -18.26 3.68 -12.83
C LYS A 18 -18.39 4.67 -11.66
N ASN A 19 -17.45 4.63 -10.73
CA ASN A 19 -17.44 5.43 -9.51
C ASN A 19 -16.07 6.09 -9.30
N PRO A 20 -15.79 7.20 -10.01
CA PRO A 20 -14.49 7.86 -9.97
C PRO A 20 -14.17 8.50 -8.61
N ASN A 21 -15.19 8.76 -7.80
CA ASN A 21 -15.04 9.30 -6.44
C ASN A 21 -15.06 8.14 -5.45
N SER A 22 -13.95 7.42 -5.34
CA SER A 22 -13.88 6.20 -4.53
C SER A 22 -12.67 6.17 -3.62
N VAL A 23 -12.76 5.33 -2.59
CA VAL A 23 -11.63 4.94 -1.75
C VAL A 23 -11.27 3.51 -2.12
N ILE A 24 -10.01 3.29 -2.50
CA ILE A 24 -9.48 1.98 -2.86
C ILE A 24 -8.51 1.55 -1.78
N LEU A 25 -8.73 0.35 -1.24
CA LEU A 25 -7.86 -0.26 -0.24
C LEU A 25 -7.08 -1.41 -0.89
N PHE A 26 -5.76 -1.34 -0.85
CA PHE A 26 -4.89 -2.48 -1.10
C PHE A 26 -4.39 -3.01 0.23
N ASP A 27 -4.84 -4.21 0.57
CA ASP A 27 -4.47 -4.85 1.82
C ASP A 27 -3.19 -5.66 1.67
N GLU A 28 -2.32 -5.61 2.68
CA GLU A 28 -1.04 -6.32 2.76
C GLU A 28 -0.23 -6.23 1.46
N ILE A 29 0.06 -5.00 1.02
CA ILE A 29 0.70 -4.73 -0.27
C ILE A 29 2.06 -5.42 -0.42
N GLU A 30 2.75 -5.75 0.69
CA GLU A 30 3.97 -6.53 0.66
C GLU A 30 3.78 -7.93 0.08
N LYS A 31 2.58 -8.52 0.13
CA LYS A 31 2.30 -9.86 -0.43
C LYS A 31 1.98 -9.81 -1.92
N ALA A 32 1.83 -8.62 -2.50
CA ALA A 32 1.50 -8.46 -3.91
C ALA A 32 2.62 -8.96 -4.83
N TYR A 33 2.22 -9.52 -5.97
CA TYR A 33 3.17 -9.92 -7.00
C TYR A 33 3.86 -8.70 -7.61
N PRO A 34 5.16 -8.79 -8.03
CA PRO A 34 5.91 -7.64 -8.51
C PRO A 34 5.24 -6.80 -9.61
N ASP A 35 4.44 -7.41 -10.48
CA ASP A 35 3.75 -6.72 -11.57
C ASP A 35 2.73 -5.67 -11.08
N ILE A 36 2.19 -5.85 -9.87
CA ILE A 36 1.29 -4.87 -9.24
C ILE A 36 2.00 -3.54 -9.00
N TYR A 37 3.30 -3.55 -8.70
CA TYR A 37 4.05 -2.31 -8.45
C TYR A 37 4.10 -1.40 -9.68
N ASN A 38 4.26 -1.95 -10.88
CA ASN A 38 4.31 -1.15 -12.10
C ASN A 38 2.97 -0.45 -12.36
N ILE A 39 1.86 -1.16 -12.11
CA ILE A 39 0.51 -0.62 -12.21
C ILE A 39 0.32 0.48 -11.16
N MET A 40 0.74 0.24 -9.91
CA MET A 40 0.65 1.25 -8.85
C MET A 40 1.47 2.49 -9.15
N LEU A 41 2.69 2.34 -9.65
CA LEU A 41 3.53 3.48 -10.06
C LEU A 41 2.82 4.31 -11.15
N GLN A 42 2.22 3.66 -12.14
CA GLN A 42 1.48 4.38 -13.17
C GLN A 42 0.30 5.18 -12.59
N ILE A 43 -0.49 4.55 -11.71
CA ILE A 43 -1.63 5.22 -11.08
C ILE A 43 -1.17 6.38 -10.18
N LEU A 44 -0.14 6.16 -9.36
CA LEU A 44 0.34 7.15 -8.40
C LEU A 44 1.09 8.31 -9.08
N ASP A 45 1.71 8.08 -10.24
CA ASP A 45 2.42 9.11 -11.01
C ASP A 45 1.49 9.91 -11.92
N GLU A 46 0.70 9.21 -12.74
CA GLU A 46 -0.10 9.82 -13.81
C GLU A 46 -1.55 10.10 -13.39
N GLY A 47 -2.00 9.54 -12.26
CA GLY A 47 -3.40 9.56 -11.85
C GLY A 47 -4.30 8.79 -12.82
N ARG A 48 -3.73 7.90 -13.66
CA ARG A 48 -4.45 7.21 -14.73
C ARG A 48 -3.92 5.81 -14.94
N LEU A 49 -4.76 4.93 -15.47
CA LEU A 49 -4.37 3.58 -15.87
C LEU A 49 -5.08 3.20 -17.17
N THR A 50 -4.32 2.63 -18.10
CA THR A 50 -4.89 2.03 -19.31
C THR A 50 -5.09 0.54 -19.08
N ASP A 51 -6.32 0.05 -19.23
CA ASP A 51 -6.62 -1.37 -19.07
C ASP A 51 -6.23 -2.20 -20.31
N SER A 52 -6.42 -3.52 -20.22
CA SER A 52 -6.14 -4.47 -21.31
C SER A 52 -6.98 -4.25 -22.58
N THR A 53 -8.10 -3.52 -22.48
CA THR A 53 -8.97 -3.18 -23.60
C THR A 53 -8.55 -1.87 -24.28
N GLY A 54 -7.56 -1.17 -23.72
CA GLY A 54 -7.08 0.14 -24.19
C GLY A 54 -7.88 1.31 -23.63
N LYS A 55 -8.76 1.07 -22.65
CA LYS A 55 -9.58 2.11 -22.02
C LYS A 55 -8.75 2.83 -20.96
N LEU A 56 -8.70 4.15 -21.05
CA LEU A 56 -8.03 5.02 -20.08
C LEU A 56 -8.97 5.33 -18.93
N ILE A 57 -8.57 4.98 -17.71
CA ILE A 57 -9.31 5.24 -16.47
C ILE A 57 -8.61 6.35 -15.68
N ASP A 58 -9.40 7.27 -15.13
CA ASP A 58 -8.93 8.38 -14.31
C ASP A 58 -9.08 8.06 -12.82
N PHE A 59 -7.99 8.19 -12.08
CA PHE A 59 -7.87 7.97 -10.63
C PHE A 59 -7.64 9.28 -9.86
N THR A 60 -7.66 10.44 -10.53
CA THR A 60 -7.36 11.74 -9.89
C THR A 60 -8.31 12.12 -8.75
N ASN A 61 -9.53 11.59 -8.73
CA ASN A 61 -10.51 11.80 -7.65
C ASN A 61 -10.69 10.58 -6.73
N THR A 62 -9.72 9.67 -6.77
CA THR A 62 -9.69 8.45 -5.98
C THR A 62 -8.68 8.56 -4.84
N ILE A 63 -9.07 8.17 -3.63
CA ILE A 63 -8.13 8.00 -2.51
C ILE A 63 -7.62 6.57 -2.51
N ILE A 64 -6.31 6.39 -2.55
CA ILE A 64 -5.68 5.06 -2.48
C ILE A 64 -5.08 4.89 -1.09
N LEU A 65 -5.50 3.84 -0.40
CA LEU A 65 -4.99 3.41 0.89
C LEU A 65 -4.25 2.09 0.70
N LEU A 66 -3.02 2.02 1.17
CA LEU A 66 -2.22 0.79 1.22
C LEU A 66 -2.05 0.41 2.68
N THR A 67 -2.25 -0.87 3.01
CA THR A 67 -1.88 -1.42 4.32
C THR A 67 -0.64 -2.29 4.16
N SER A 68 0.16 -2.37 5.23
CA SER A 68 1.30 -3.27 5.28
C SER A 68 1.59 -3.71 6.71
N ASN A 69 2.01 -4.96 6.87
CA ASN A 69 2.46 -5.51 8.15
C ASN A 69 4.00 -5.54 8.27
N LEU A 70 4.73 -4.89 7.36
CA LEU A 70 6.19 -4.89 7.35
C LEU A 70 6.80 -4.24 8.60
N GLY A 71 7.74 -4.94 9.22
CA GLY A 71 8.45 -4.46 10.40
C GLY A 71 7.62 -4.38 11.68
N CYS A 72 6.32 -4.72 11.61
CA CYS A 72 5.47 -4.81 12.79
C CYS A 72 5.95 -5.96 13.70
N PRO A 73 6.17 -5.72 15.00
CA PRO A 73 6.57 -6.76 15.93
C PRO A 73 5.41 -7.76 16.13
N LYS A 74 5.73 -9.06 16.15
CA LYS A 74 4.73 -10.13 16.40
C LYS A 74 4.19 -10.10 17.84
N ASN A 75 5.02 -9.65 18.77
CA ASN A 75 4.68 -9.42 20.17
C ASN A 75 5.52 -8.26 20.72
N TYR A 76 5.10 -7.72 21.86
CA TYR A 76 5.77 -6.59 22.50
C TYR A 76 6.58 -7.01 23.74
N ASP A 77 6.79 -8.31 23.96
CA ASP A 77 7.40 -8.87 25.18
C ASP A 77 8.78 -8.27 25.49
N ILE A 78 9.57 -7.99 24.44
CA ILE A 78 10.89 -7.36 24.57
C ILE A 78 10.76 -5.94 25.12
N TYR A 79 9.75 -5.19 24.68
CA TYR A 79 9.49 -3.83 25.12
C TYR A 79 8.78 -3.78 26.48
N LEU A 80 8.00 -4.80 26.83
CA LEU A 80 7.29 -4.89 28.10
C LEU A 80 8.12 -5.58 29.21
N LYS A 81 9.40 -5.86 28.97
CA LYS A 81 10.25 -6.49 29.98
C LYS A 81 10.38 -5.57 31.19
N ASN A 82 9.84 -6.00 32.33
CA ASN A 82 9.78 -5.28 33.60
C ASN A 82 8.86 -4.03 33.60
N LYS A 83 7.93 -3.89 32.64
CA LYS A 83 6.91 -2.83 32.62
C LYS A 83 5.62 -3.26 31.93
N ASN A 84 4.49 -2.66 32.33
CA ASN A 84 3.17 -2.98 31.77
C ASN A 84 2.70 -1.97 30.72
N TYR A 85 3.59 -1.11 30.23
CA TYR A 85 3.25 -0.07 29.25
C TYR A 85 4.42 0.14 28.27
N LEU A 86 4.09 0.62 27.06
CA LEU A 86 5.08 1.06 26.08
C LEU A 86 5.41 2.53 26.34
N SER A 87 6.68 2.83 26.61
CA SER A 87 7.13 4.21 26.75
C SER A 87 7.30 4.86 25.37
N GLU A 88 7.32 6.20 25.33
CA GLU A 88 7.57 6.95 24.08
C GLU A 88 8.86 6.50 23.38
N SER A 89 9.89 6.14 24.16
CA SER A 89 11.14 5.58 23.63
C SER A 89 10.94 4.26 22.89
N ASP A 90 10.06 3.38 23.38
CA ASP A 90 9.80 2.08 22.75
C ASP A 90 9.02 2.28 21.46
N LEU A 91 7.97 3.11 21.51
CA LEU A 91 7.14 3.44 20.34
C LEU A 91 8.02 4.02 19.22
N LYS A 92 8.94 4.93 19.57
CA LYS A 92 9.90 5.49 18.62
C LYS A 92 10.86 4.44 18.05
N GLN A 93 11.30 3.48 18.85
CA GLN A 93 12.15 2.38 18.39
C GLN A 93 11.40 1.46 17.42
N ILE A 94 10.14 1.12 17.74
CA ILE A 94 9.26 0.32 16.89
C ILE A 94 8.99 1.06 15.57
N GLU A 95 8.67 2.34 15.63
CA GLU A 95 8.45 3.19 14.46
C GLU A 95 9.67 3.22 13.54
N ASN A 96 10.87 3.41 14.10
CA ASN A 96 12.12 3.38 13.36
C ASN A 96 12.37 2.02 12.70
N ASN A 97 12.06 0.92 13.40
CA ASN A 97 12.17 -0.42 12.84
C ASN A 97 11.20 -0.62 11.67
N ILE A 98 9.95 -0.18 11.80
CA ILE A 98 8.95 -0.24 10.73
C ILE A 98 9.43 0.55 9.52
N LYS A 99 9.86 1.80 9.70
CA LYS A 99 10.39 2.65 8.63
C LYS A 99 11.58 2.02 7.92
N LEU A 100 12.51 1.41 8.66
CA LEU A 100 13.66 0.74 8.09
C LEU A 100 13.24 -0.48 7.24
N ASN A 101 12.29 -1.28 7.71
CA ASN A 101 11.79 -2.43 6.95
C ASN A 101 11.02 -2.00 5.68
N ILE A 102 10.20 -0.96 5.75
CA ILE A 102 9.51 -0.37 4.61
C ILE A 102 10.54 0.08 3.55
N ASN A 103 11.56 0.83 3.95
CA ASN A 103 12.61 1.33 3.04
C ASN A 103 13.47 0.24 2.41
N ASN A 104 13.69 -0.88 3.13
CA ASN A 104 14.45 -2.01 2.61
C ASN A 104 13.63 -2.89 1.67
N TYR A 105 12.33 -3.00 1.90
CA TYR A 105 11.44 -3.88 1.15
C TYR A 105 10.90 -3.22 -0.11
N PHE A 106 10.30 -2.02 0.02
CA PHE A 106 9.72 -1.33 -1.12
C PHE A 106 10.78 -0.53 -1.88
N LYS A 107 10.62 -0.48 -3.20
CA LYS A 107 11.46 0.36 -4.05
C LYS A 107 11.27 1.83 -3.66
N PRO A 108 12.34 2.63 -3.61
CA PRO A 108 12.26 4.06 -3.35
C PRO A 108 11.28 4.78 -4.28
N GLU A 109 11.16 4.32 -5.53
CA GLU A 109 10.19 4.82 -6.52
C GLU A 109 8.75 4.81 -5.99
N LEU A 110 8.31 3.72 -5.35
CA LEU A 110 6.97 3.63 -4.80
C LEU A 110 6.82 4.55 -3.57
N ILE A 111 7.79 4.48 -2.66
CA ILE A 111 7.77 5.23 -1.39
C ILE A 111 7.68 6.73 -1.66
N ASN A 112 8.45 7.23 -2.63
CA ASN A 112 8.49 8.65 -3.00
C ASN A 112 7.18 9.17 -3.64
N ARG A 113 6.25 8.27 -3.99
CA ARG A 113 4.93 8.63 -4.54
C ARG A 113 3.81 8.58 -3.52
N LEU A 114 4.05 7.96 -2.37
CA LEU A 114 3.10 7.98 -1.28
C LEU A 114 3.06 9.37 -0.67
N THR A 115 1.86 9.93 -0.56
CA THR A 115 1.67 11.25 0.05
C THR A 115 2.08 11.25 1.52
N ASN A 116 1.64 10.23 2.28
CA ASN A 116 1.92 10.06 3.70
C ASN A 116 2.05 8.58 4.03
N ILE A 117 2.90 8.27 5.01
CA ILE A 117 2.99 6.94 5.63
C ILE A 117 2.54 7.09 7.08
N LEU A 118 1.43 6.41 7.43
CA LEU A 118 0.87 6.43 8.76
C LEU A 118 1.26 5.15 9.49
N ILE A 119 1.84 5.28 10.68
CA ILE A 119 2.20 4.15 11.55
C ILE A 119 1.19 4.11 12.70
N PHE A 120 0.50 2.98 12.84
CA PHE A 120 -0.49 2.79 13.88
C PHE A 120 0.18 2.31 15.17
N ASN A 121 -0.24 2.90 16.30
CA ASN A 121 0.16 2.43 17.61
C ASN A 121 -0.55 1.10 17.94
N PRO A 122 0.09 0.22 18.72
CA PRO A 122 -0.59 -0.93 19.29
C PRO A 122 -1.79 -0.50 20.14
N LEU A 123 -2.80 -1.37 20.18
CA LEU A 123 -4.01 -1.21 20.99
C LEU A 123 -3.73 -1.42 22.48
#